data_AF-A0A9D4T8L6-F1
#
_entry.id   AF-A0A9D4T8L6-F1
#
_cell.length_a   1.000
_cell.length_b   1.000
_cell.length_c   1.000
_cell.angle_alpha   90.00
_cell.angle_beta   90.00
_cell.angle_gamma   90.00
#
_symmetry.space_group_name_H-M   'P 1'
#
loop_
_entity.id
_entity.type
_entity.pdbx_description
1 polymer ?
#
loop_
_entity_poly.entity_id
_entity_poly.type
_entity_poly.pdbx_seq_one_letter_code
_entity_poly.pdbx_strand_id
1 'polypeptide(L)'
;MQMTVLPDSSQGTASLHDGEIELMVHRRLVEDDGCGLGEALNDTSVVRGRHWVHLGTSGWPRMRQQALQLVYAPVLSYYKLGRESLDGMLVTGNFSGLREELPDNAHLLTLEAVSASRILIRLEHINIDKNDKDANDKLISITHLLRSNQLEDVHEASLSGHMLLDEMRRLQWRQTQTSGGPSGTIGGSGVVREQDNYSVQLSDGRIRTFYASLSPKTR
;
A
#
# COMPACT_ATOMS: atom_id res chain seq x y z
N MET A 1 16.99 -5.09 -22.22
CA MET A 1 15.70 -4.45 -22.56
C MET A 1 14.61 -5.21 -21.83
N GLN A 2 13.68 -4.53 -21.18
CA GLN A 2 12.59 -5.09 -20.39
C GLN A 2 11.26 -4.56 -20.91
N MET A 3 10.26 -5.43 -21.02
CA MET A 3 8.87 -5.09 -21.29
C MET A 3 8.03 -5.40 -20.05
N THR A 4 7.31 -4.41 -19.54
CA THR A 4 6.43 -4.52 -18.37
C THR A 4 5.03 -4.05 -18.74
N VAL A 5 4.01 -4.85 -18.43
CA VAL A 5 2.60 -4.50 -18.64
C VAL A 5 1.94 -4.35 -17.28
N LEU A 6 1.32 -3.19 -17.03
CA LEU A 6 0.58 -2.91 -15.80
C LEU A 6 -0.93 -2.83 -16.14
N PRO A 7 -1.73 -3.85 -15.77
CA PRO A 7 -3.17 -3.82 -15.95
C PRO A 7 -3.84 -2.98 -14.84
N ASP A 8 -4.99 -2.37 -15.15
CA ASP A 8 -5.81 -1.65 -14.17
C ASP A 8 -6.77 -2.55 -13.37
N SER A 9 -6.75 -3.85 -13.62
CA SER A 9 -7.60 -4.87 -13.01
C SER A 9 -6.88 -6.21 -12.93
N SER A 10 -7.38 -7.12 -12.08
CA SER A 10 -6.85 -8.48 -11.98
C SER A 10 -7.14 -9.27 -13.26
N GLN A 11 -6.09 -9.81 -13.89
CA GLN A 11 -6.18 -10.54 -15.16
C GLN A 11 -5.26 -11.76 -15.16
N GLY A 12 -5.68 -12.81 -15.86
CA GLY A 12 -4.83 -13.96 -16.14
C GLY A 12 -3.84 -13.62 -17.26
N THR A 13 -2.57 -13.95 -17.06
CA THR A 13 -1.47 -13.60 -17.96
C THR A 13 -0.58 -14.80 -18.21
N ALA A 14 -0.01 -14.92 -19.41
CA ALA A 14 0.95 -15.97 -19.76
C ALA A 14 2.07 -15.43 -20.67
N SER A 15 3.17 -16.17 -20.74
CA SER A 15 4.22 -16.04 -21.74
C SER A 15 4.44 -17.44 -22.31
N LEU A 16 3.81 -17.72 -23.46
CA LEU A 16 3.79 -19.05 -24.07
C LEU A 16 4.98 -19.29 -24.99
N HIS A 17 5.54 -18.22 -25.57
CA HIS A 17 6.76 -18.25 -26.35
C HIS A 17 7.71 -17.13 -25.92
N ASP A 18 8.99 -17.30 -26.24
CA ASP A 18 10.04 -16.33 -25.94
C ASP A 18 9.71 -14.96 -26.54
N GLY A 19 9.68 -13.94 -25.68
CA GLY A 19 9.42 -12.55 -26.08
C GLY A 19 7.94 -12.17 -26.18
N GLU A 20 7.01 -13.04 -25.78
CA GLU A 20 5.58 -12.78 -25.81
C GLU A 20 4.98 -12.62 -24.41
N ILE A 21 3.95 -11.78 -24.30
CA ILE A 21 3.11 -11.61 -23.12
C ILE A 21 1.66 -11.55 -23.58
N GLU A 22 0.82 -12.45 -23.06
CA GLU A 22 -0.60 -12.54 -23.38
C GLU A 22 -1.44 -12.26 -22.12
N LEU A 23 -2.52 -11.48 -22.26
CA LEU A 23 -3.44 -11.15 -21.17
C LEU A 23 -4.87 -11.50 -21.58
N MET A 24 -5.56 -12.28 -20.74
CA MET A 24 -6.97 -12.58 -20.92
C MET A 24 -7.81 -11.42 -20.37
N VAL A 25 -8.36 -10.61 -21.28
CA VAL A 25 -9.11 -9.39 -20.92
C VAL A 25 -10.57 -9.63 -20.55
N HIS A 26 -11.17 -10.69 -21.09
CA HIS A 26 -12.57 -11.07 -20.84
C HIS A 26 -12.75 -12.55 -21.21
N ARG A 27 -13.67 -13.24 -20.54
CA ARG A 27 -13.98 -14.66 -20.80
C ARG A 27 -15.49 -14.86 -20.83
N ARG A 28 -15.96 -15.54 -21.87
CA ARG A 28 -17.36 -15.96 -22.01
C ARG A 28 -17.40 -17.45 -22.34
N LEU A 29 -18.23 -18.19 -21.61
CA LEU A 29 -18.49 -19.61 -21.78
C LEU A 29 -20.00 -19.81 -21.91
N VAL A 30 -20.41 -20.73 -22.78
CA VAL A 30 -21.80 -21.11 -22.97
C VAL A 30 -22.19 -22.38 -22.21
N GLU A 31 -21.20 -23.03 -21.58
CA GLU A 31 -21.35 -24.25 -20.79
C GLU A 31 -20.74 -24.05 -19.39
N ASP A 32 -21.35 -24.70 -18.40
CA ASP A 32 -20.84 -24.80 -17.02
C ASP A 32 -19.64 -25.76 -16.97
N ASP A 33 -18.72 -25.52 -16.05
CA ASP A 33 -17.51 -26.34 -15.89
C ASP A 33 -17.69 -27.50 -14.90
N GLY A 34 -18.87 -27.64 -14.29
CA GLY A 34 -19.18 -28.72 -13.36
C GLY A 34 -18.54 -28.55 -11.97
N CYS A 35 -17.97 -27.38 -11.64
CA CYS A 35 -17.32 -27.12 -10.35
C CYS A 35 -18.28 -26.66 -9.24
N GLY A 36 -19.60 -26.78 -9.46
CA GLY A 36 -20.63 -26.60 -8.43
C GLY A 36 -21.41 -25.29 -8.47
N LEU A 37 -21.09 -24.38 -9.40
CA LEU A 37 -21.88 -23.16 -9.61
C LEU A 37 -23.19 -23.47 -10.35
N GLY A 38 -23.17 -24.41 -11.31
CA GLY A 38 -24.36 -24.86 -12.04
C GLY A 38 -24.86 -23.85 -13.09
N GLU A 39 -24.02 -22.90 -13.49
CA GLU A 39 -24.30 -21.92 -14.53
C GLU A 39 -23.05 -21.63 -15.36
N ALA A 40 -23.23 -21.39 -16.65
CA ALA A 40 -22.13 -20.99 -17.52
C ALA A 40 -21.72 -19.54 -17.25
N LEU A 41 -20.42 -19.24 -17.37
CA LEU A 41 -19.90 -17.86 -17.38
C LEU A 41 -20.28 -17.13 -18.69
N ASN A 42 -21.56 -16.86 -18.90
CA ASN A 42 -22.09 -16.31 -20.16
C ASN A 42 -22.24 -14.77 -20.11
N ASP A 43 -21.22 -14.05 -19.63
CA ASP A 43 -21.26 -12.59 -19.57
C ASP A 43 -21.17 -11.98 -20.99
N THR A 44 -22.19 -11.21 -21.35
CA THR A 44 -22.28 -10.49 -22.65
C THR A 44 -22.00 -9.00 -22.51
N SER A 45 -21.63 -8.55 -21.32
CA SER A 45 -21.37 -7.14 -21.05
C SER A 45 -20.12 -6.66 -21.77
N VAL A 46 -20.07 -5.37 -22.08
CA VAL A 46 -18.86 -4.74 -22.62
C VAL A 46 -17.97 -4.34 -21.46
N VAL A 47 -16.75 -4.90 -21.43
CA VAL A 47 -15.71 -4.53 -20.45
C VAL A 47 -14.75 -3.52 -21.07
N ARG A 48 -14.41 -2.47 -20.32
CA ARG A 48 -13.37 -1.51 -20.66
C ARG A 48 -12.28 -1.57 -19.60
N GLY A 49 -11.05 -1.90 -20.02
CA GLY A 49 -9.86 -1.86 -19.18
C GLY A 49 -8.76 -0.97 -19.79
N ARG A 50 -7.70 -0.77 -19.04
CA ARG A 50 -6.50 -0.02 -19.44
C ARG A 50 -5.25 -0.82 -19.08
N HIS A 51 -4.28 -0.78 -19.97
CA HIS A 51 -2.98 -1.40 -19.77
C HIS A 51 -1.90 -0.37 -20.05
N TRP A 52 -0.99 -0.16 -19.12
CA TRP A 52 0.21 0.62 -19.35
C TRP A 52 1.35 -0.30 -19.77
N VAL A 53 1.97 -0.01 -20.90
CA VAL A 53 3.08 -0.79 -21.45
C VAL A 53 4.36 0.05 -21.34
N HIS A 54 5.32 -0.48 -20.61
CA HIS A 54 6.64 0.10 -20.45
C HIS A 54 7.67 -0.76 -21.19
N LEU A 55 8.45 -0.14 -22.08
CA LEU A 55 9.58 -0.75 -22.75
C LEU A 55 10.84 0.05 -22.40
N GLY A 56 11.81 -0.58 -21.74
CA GLY A 56 13.03 0.12 -21.31
C GLY A 56 13.87 -0.66 -20.32
N THR A 57 14.67 0.04 -19.53
CA THR A 57 15.52 -0.53 -18.46
C THR A 57 15.13 0.01 -17.07
N SER A 58 13.89 0.49 -16.94
CA SER A 58 13.40 1.03 -15.68
C SER A 58 13.34 -0.04 -14.60
N GLY A 59 13.97 0.21 -13.44
CA GLY A 59 13.93 -0.69 -12.30
C GLY A 59 12.51 -0.91 -11.75
N TRP A 60 12.33 -2.02 -11.04
CA TRP A 60 11.09 -2.38 -10.35
C TRP A 60 10.48 -1.28 -9.47
N PRO A 61 11.24 -0.44 -8.74
CA PRO A 61 10.65 0.55 -7.84
C PRO A 61 9.76 1.57 -8.58
N ARG A 62 10.21 2.01 -9.75
CA ARG A 62 9.43 2.92 -10.61
C ARG A 62 8.17 2.25 -11.14
N MET A 63 8.25 0.98 -11.54
CA MET A 63 7.09 0.21 -11.99
C MET A 63 6.06 0.04 -10.86
N ARG A 64 6.52 -0.20 -9.63
CA ARG A 64 5.66 -0.30 -8.45
C ARG A 64 4.95 1.02 -8.16
N GLN A 65 5.64 2.16 -8.20
CA GLN A 65 5.02 3.47 -8.04
C GLN A 65 3.95 3.75 -9.10
N GLN A 66 4.23 3.42 -10.36
CA GLN A 66 3.25 3.57 -11.46
C GLN A 66 2.05 2.64 -11.30
N ALA A 67 2.26 1.41 -10.85
CA ALA A 67 1.17 0.49 -10.53
C ALA A 67 0.29 1.02 -9.39
N LEU A 68 0.89 1.65 -8.36
CA LEU A 68 0.15 2.29 -7.29
C LEU A 68 -0.67 3.48 -7.79
N GLN A 69 -0.15 4.28 -8.72
CA GLN A 69 -0.91 5.38 -9.34
C GLN A 69 -2.11 4.90 -10.16
N LEU A 70 -2.02 3.69 -10.75
CA LEU A 70 -3.15 3.06 -11.44
C LEU A 70 -4.24 2.61 -10.45
N VAL A 71 -3.84 1.95 -9.35
CA VAL A 71 -4.76 1.42 -8.33
C VAL A 71 -5.39 2.55 -7.51
N TYR A 72 -4.59 3.53 -7.09
CA TYR A 72 -4.99 4.66 -6.25
C TYR A 72 -5.10 5.94 -7.08
N ALA A 73 -5.70 5.85 -8.26
CA ALA A 73 -5.93 7.00 -9.12
C ALA A 73 -6.74 8.09 -8.37
N PRO A 74 -6.43 9.38 -8.57
CA PRO A 74 -7.11 10.46 -7.87
C PRO A 74 -8.64 10.43 -8.07
N VAL A 75 -9.39 10.66 -6.98
CA VAL A 75 -10.85 10.81 -7.04
C VAL A 75 -11.18 12.18 -7.61
N LEU A 76 -11.73 12.21 -8.83
CA LEU A 76 -12.18 13.45 -9.45
C LEU A 76 -13.52 13.87 -8.85
N SER A 77 -13.55 15.08 -8.27
CA SER A 77 -14.75 15.69 -7.71
C SER A 77 -15.17 16.87 -8.56
N TYR A 78 -16.47 16.97 -8.84
CA TYR A 78 -17.05 18.05 -9.65
C TYR A 78 -18.09 18.78 -8.83
N TYR A 79 -18.11 20.10 -8.96
CA TYR A 79 -19.13 20.96 -8.34
C TYR A 79 -19.84 21.75 -9.43
N LYS A 80 -21.18 21.83 -9.34
CA LYS A 80 -21.96 22.62 -10.28
C LYS A 80 -21.80 24.10 -9.92
N LEU A 81 -21.19 24.87 -10.83
CA LEU A 81 -21.06 26.31 -10.65
C LEU A 81 -22.44 26.99 -10.63
N GLY A 82 -22.72 27.72 -9.55
CA GLY A 82 -23.88 28.61 -9.44
C GLY A 82 -23.62 29.98 -10.10
N ARG A 83 -24.52 30.95 -9.88
CA ARG A 83 -24.27 32.36 -10.25
C ARG A 83 -23.27 33.06 -9.31
N GLU A 84 -22.93 32.45 -8.18
CA GLU A 84 -21.94 32.95 -7.23
C GLU A 84 -20.53 32.56 -7.67
N SER A 85 -19.55 33.44 -7.46
CA SER A 85 -18.17 33.18 -7.84
C SER A 85 -17.56 32.08 -6.96
N LEU A 86 -16.60 31.34 -7.51
CA LEU A 86 -15.81 30.32 -6.78
C LEU A 86 -14.84 30.92 -5.76
N ASP A 87 -14.92 32.23 -5.49
CA ASP A 87 -14.04 32.99 -4.62
C ASP A 87 -14.26 32.56 -3.16
N GLY A 88 -13.59 31.46 -2.78
CA GLY A 88 -13.60 30.88 -1.44
C GLY A 88 -13.47 29.36 -1.46
N MET A 89 -14.17 28.69 -2.38
CA MET A 89 -14.13 27.22 -2.51
C MET A 89 -12.86 26.69 -3.17
N LEU A 90 -12.30 27.42 -4.15
CA LEU A 90 -11.08 27.02 -4.86
C LEU A 90 -9.80 27.67 -4.31
N VAL A 91 -9.90 28.54 -3.30
CA VAL A 91 -8.75 29.30 -2.79
C VAL A 91 -7.74 28.39 -2.07
N THR A 92 -8.17 27.23 -1.57
CA THR A 92 -7.29 26.18 -1.06
C THR A 92 -6.99 25.15 -2.15
N GLY A 93 -6.48 25.58 -3.31
CA GLY A 93 -6.28 24.72 -4.49
C GLY A 93 -5.40 23.48 -4.25
N ASN A 94 -4.60 23.48 -3.19
CA ASN A 94 -3.77 22.34 -2.78
C ASN A 94 -3.90 22.10 -1.26
N PHE A 95 -4.56 21.01 -0.88
CA PHE A 95 -4.55 20.50 0.49
C PHE A 95 -3.82 19.15 0.53
N SER A 96 -2.89 18.99 1.46
CA SER A 96 -2.33 17.70 1.85
C SER A 96 -2.59 17.49 3.33
N GLY A 97 -3.12 16.30 3.66
CA GLY A 97 -3.28 15.87 5.05
C GLY A 97 -1.95 15.46 5.69
N LEU A 98 -0.96 15.09 4.88
CA LEU A 98 0.40 14.78 5.34
C LEU A 98 1.15 16.06 5.69
N ARG A 99 1.97 16.01 6.75
CA ARG A 99 2.81 17.14 7.14
C ARG A 99 3.93 17.38 6.13
N GLU A 100 4.56 16.30 5.70
CA GLU A 100 5.68 16.24 4.75
C GLU A 100 5.42 15.08 3.77
N GLU A 101 5.99 15.15 2.58
CA GLU A 101 5.91 14.05 1.62
C GLU A 101 6.63 12.81 2.17
N LEU A 102 6.02 11.64 2.00
CA LEU A 102 6.65 10.39 2.38
C LEU A 102 7.84 10.11 1.46
N PRO A 103 8.89 9.43 1.97
CA PRO A 103 9.96 8.94 1.12
C PRO A 103 9.44 8.09 -0.05
N ASP A 104 10.13 8.12 -1.20
CA ASP A 104 9.74 7.39 -2.43
C ASP A 104 9.46 5.90 -2.24
N ASN A 105 10.08 5.28 -1.22
CA ASN A 105 9.97 3.87 -0.87
C ASN A 105 8.90 3.57 0.19
N ALA A 106 8.19 4.58 0.68
CA ALA A 106 7.14 4.45 1.70
C ALA A 106 5.78 4.84 1.11
N HIS A 107 4.76 4.05 1.45
CA HIS A 107 3.39 4.30 1.02
C HIS A 107 2.43 4.19 2.19
N LEU A 108 1.56 5.19 2.36
CA LEU A 108 0.46 5.17 3.31
C LEU A 108 -0.69 4.35 2.74
N LEU A 109 -0.68 3.05 3.07
CA LEU A 109 -1.65 2.08 2.59
C LEU A 109 -3.03 2.24 3.23
N THR A 110 -3.09 2.64 4.50
CA THR A 110 -4.37 2.84 5.20
C THR A 110 -4.26 4.00 6.17
N LEU A 111 -5.29 4.84 6.16
CA LEU A 111 -5.60 5.81 7.19
C LEU A 111 -7.10 5.73 7.49
N GLU A 112 -7.47 5.20 8.64
CA GLU A 112 -8.86 4.88 8.97
C GLU A 112 -9.20 5.39 10.37
N ALA A 113 -10.37 6.02 10.53
CA ALA A 113 -10.90 6.39 11.84
C ALA A 113 -11.61 5.20 12.48
N VAL A 114 -11.07 4.72 13.60
CA VAL A 114 -11.61 3.59 14.37
C VAL A 114 -12.64 4.08 15.39
N SER A 115 -12.43 5.29 15.90
CA SER A 115 -13.38 6.01 16.77
C SER A 115 -13.17 7.51 16.64
N ALA A 116 -13.90 8.32 17.41
CA ALA A 116 -13.79 9.78 17.38
C ALA A 116 -12.37 10.31 17.67
N SER A 117 -11.57 9.58 18.43
CA SER A 117 -10.22 9.98 18.83
C SER A 117 -9.12 8.98 18.46
N ARG A 118 -9.44 7.85 17.82
CA ARG A 118 -8.45 6.83 17.46
C ARG A 118 -8.47 6.53 15.98
N ILE A 119 -7.27 6.35 15.43
CA ILE A 119 -7.04 6.00 14.04
C ILE A 119 -6.18 4.75 13.91
N LEU A 120 -6.33 4.07 12.78
CA LEU A 120 -5.51 2.98 12.31
C LEU A 120 -4.68 3.46 11.12
N ILE A 121 -3.38 3.21 11.17
CA ILE A 121 -2.42 3.59 10.14
C ILE A 121 -1.72 2.33 9.65
N ARG A 122 -1.63 2.16 8.33
CA ARG A 122 -0.75 1.15 7.72
C ARG A 122 0.24 1.83 6.79
N LEU A 123 1.52 1.59 7.05
CA LEU A 123 2.61 2.00 6.17
C LEU A 123 3.26 0.77 5.55
N GLU A 124 3.50 0.82 4.24
CA GLU A 124 4.21 -0.24 3.53
C GLU A 124 5.51 0.29 2.89
N HIS A 125 6.54 -0.55 2.89
CA HIS A 125 7.75 -0.32 2.11
C HIS A 125 7.56 -0.90 0.70
N ILE A 126 7.52 -0.04 -0.31
CA ILE A 126 7.19 -0.44 -1.69
C ILE A 126 8.42 -0.85 -2.50
N ASN A 127 9.63 -0.57 -2.00
CA ASN A 127 10.85 -1.02 -2.63
C ASN A 127 11.24 -2.44 -2.17
N ILE A 128 11.80 -3.22 -3.10
CA ILE A 128 12.31 -4.60 -2.89
C ILE A 128 13.71 -4.73 -3.51
N ASP A 129 14.28 -3.65 -4.07
CA ASP A 129 15.60 -3.72 -4.67
C ASP A 129 16.68 -3.81 -3.59
N LYS A 130 17.17 -5.03 -3.36
CA LYS A 130 18.20 -5.38 -2.38
C LYS A 130 19.55 -4.70 -2.64
N ASN A 131 19.75 -4.09 -3.82
CA ASN A 131 20.99 -3.45 -4.19
C ASN A 131 21.10 -1.99 -3.70
N ASP A 132 19.99 -1.38 -3.28
CA ASP A 132 19.96 -0.03 -2.74
C ASP A 132 19.79 -0.06 -1.22
N LYS A 133 20.91 -0.22 -0.50
CA LYS A 133 20.92 -0.27 0.97
C LYS A 133 20.53 1.08 1.59
N ASP A 134 20.80 2.19 0.89
CA ASP A 134 20.56 3.54 1.40
C ASP A 134 19.06 3.91 1.35
N ALA A 135 18.27 3.25 0.50
CA ALA A 135 16.82 3.42 0.47
C ALA A 135 16.12 2.90 1.74
N ASN A 136 16.67 1.87 2.40
CA ASN A 136 15.93 1.05 3.37
C ASN A 136 15.93 1.55 4.83
N ASP A 137 16.62 2.66 5.09
CA ASP A 137 16.91 3.13 6.46
C ASP A 137 16.25 4.47 6.80
N LYS A 138 15.29 4.95 6.01
CA LYS A 138 14.59 6.19 6.31
C LYS A 138 13.60 6.00 7.46
N LEU A 139 13.87 6.70 8.56
CA LEU A 139 12.95 6.84 9.69
C LEU A 139 11.78 7.75 9.31
N ILE A 140 10.57 7.27 9.56
CA ILE A 140 9.32 8.02 9.32
C ILE A 140 8.71 8.36 10.67
N SER A 141 8.49 9.64 10.95
CA SER A 141 7.78 10.07 12.16
C SER A 141 6.29 9.78 12.03
N ILE A 142 5.78 8.92 12.90
CA ILE A 142 4.33 8.68 13.05
C ILE A 142 3.70 9.83 13.81
N THR A 143 4.33 10.29 14.90
CA THR A 143 3.81 11.40 15.74
C THR A 143 3.50 12.65 14.94
N HIS A 144 4.29 12.93 13.89
CA HIS A 144 4.15 14.09 13.03
C HIS A 144 3.70 13.78 11.61
N LEU A 145 3.10 12.61 11.37
CA LEU A 145 2.66 12.18 10.04
C LEU A 145 1.61 13.13 9.43
N LEU A 146 0.65 13.59 10.24
CA LEU A 146 -0.44 14.44 9.80
C LEU A 146 -0.14 15.93 10.06
N ARG A 147 -0.60 16.79 9.14
CA ARG A 147 -0.37 18.25 9.21
C ARG A 147 -1.12 18.90 10.38
N SER A 148 -2.39 18.51 10.58
CA SER A 148 -3.33 19.17 11.48
C SER A 148 -3.38 18.58 12.89
N ASN A 149 -2.88 17.35 13.07
CA ASN A 149 -2.99 16.60 14.31
C ASN A 149 -1.66 15.98 14.68
N GLN A 150 -1.36 15.95 15.98
CA GLN A 150 -0.27 15.12 16.50
C GLN A 150 -0.84 13.75 16.86
N LEU A 151 -0.06 12.71 16.57
CA LEU A 151 -0.41 11.33 16.89
C LEU A 151 0.26 10.92 18.18
N GLU A 152 -0.57 10.63 19.18
CA GLU A 152 -0.18 10.21 20.52
C GLU A 152 -0.57 8.75 20.73
N ASP A 153 -0.12 8.15 21.85
CA ASP A 153 -0.52 6.80 22.25
C ASP A 153 -0.31 5.73 21.15
N VAL A 154 0.81 5.84 20.43
CA VAL A 154 1.10 5.01 19.26
C VAL A 154 1.46 3.58 19.67
N HIS A 155 0.68 2.61 19.18
CA HIS A 155 0.87 1.19 19.45
C HIS A 155 0.89 0.39 18.16
N GLU A 156 1.90 -0.47 17.99
CA GLU A 156 1.97 -1.37 16.84
C GLU A 156 1.05 -2.59 17.04
N ALA A 157 0.40 -3.01 15.95
CA ALA A 157 -0.55 -4.11 15.93
C ALA A 157 -0.24 -5.11 14.81
N SER A 158 -0.86 -6.28 14.90
CA SER A 158 -0.97 -7.25 13.81
C SER A 158 -1.52 -6.60 12.53
N LEU A 159 -1.29 -7.22 11.36
CA LEU A 159 -1.74 -6.69 10.06
C LEU A 159 -3.25 -6.41 9.99
N SER A 160 -4.06 -7.29 10.58
CA SER A 160 -5.52 -7.11 10.66
C SER A 160 -5.95 -6.11 11.73
N GLY A 161 -5.04 -5.64 12.58
CA GLY A 161 -5.31 -4.68 13.66
C GLY A 161 -5.98 -5.27 14.91
N HIS A 162 -6.31 -6.56 14.95
CA HIS A 162 -7.06 -7.13 16.09
C HIS A 162 -6.26 -7.34 17.39
N MET A 163 -4.93 -7.44 17.30
CA MET A 163 -4.03 -7.77 18.41
C MET A 163 -2.80 -6.85 18.39
N LEU A 164 -2.33 -6.43 19.57
CA LEU A 164 -1.09 -5.66 19.70
C LEU A 164 0.12 -6.53 19.36
N LEU A 165 1.14 -5.92 18.75
CA LEU A 165 2.29 -6.68 18.28
C LEU A 165 3.06 -7.33 19.45
N ASP A 166 3.14 -6.67 20.61
CA ASP A 166 3.82 -7.16 21.80
C ASP A 166 3.12 -8.37 22.45
N GLU A 167 1.83 -8.55 22.15
CA GLU A 167 1.02 -9.69 22.60
C GLU A 167 1.18 -10.90 21.65
N MET A 168 1.65 -10.68 20.42
CA MET A 168 1.79 -11.76 19.45
C MET A 168 2.85 -12.78 19.89
N ARG A 169 2.52 -14.07 19.77
CA ARG A 169 3.42 -15.20 20.02
C ARG A 169 3.46 -16.10 18.80
N ARG A 170 4.62 -16.21 18.15
CA ARG A 170 4.80 -17.09 16.99
C ARG A 170 5.11 -18.51 17.43
N LEU A 171 4.38 -19.48 16.89
CA LEU A 171 4.70 -20.90 17.04
C LEU A 171 6.09 -21.19 16.44
N GLN A 172 6.85 -22.02 17.14
CA GLN A 172 8.18 -22.45 16.73
C GLN A 172 8.07 -23.83 16.09
N TRP A 173 8.41 -23.92 14.80
CA TRP A 173 8.35 -25.16 14.04
C TRP A 173 9.77 -25.68 13.76
N ARG A 174 10.00 -26.97 13.98
CA ARG A 174 11.23 -27.63 13.51
C ARG A 174 11.10 -27.90 12.03
N GLN A 175 11.86 -27.18 11.21
CA GLN A 175 11.91 -27.42 9.77
C GLN A 175 13.03 -28.41 9.45
N THR A 176 12.71 -29.48 8.71
CA THR A 176 13.67 -30.54 8.34
C THR A 176 14.85 -30.04 7.51
N GLN A 177 14.68 -28.88 6.85
CA GLN A 177 15.70 -28.28 5.98
C GLN A 177 16.58 -27.23 6.68
N THR A 178 16.32 -26.89 7.96
CA THR A 178 17.11 -25.89 8.71
C THR A 178 17.77 -26.53 9.93
N SER A 179 18.59 -27.55 9.73
CA SER A 179 19.41 -28.15 10.79
C SER A 179 20.58 -27.24 11.26
N GLY A 180 20.67 -26.00 10.78
CA GLY A 180 21.77 -25.09 11.14
C GLY A 180 21.63 -23.62 10.74
N GLY A 181 20.41 -23.12 10.52
CA GLY A 181 20.16 -21.69 10.26
C GLY A 181 19.87 -20.94 11.57
N PRO A 182 20.35 -19.70 11.76
CA PRO A 182 20.14 -18.99 13.03
C PRO A 182 18.64 -18.88 13.28
N SER A 183 18.25 -19.20 14.52
CA SER A 183 16.96 -18.84 15.08
C SER A 183 16.79 -17.35 14.81
N GLY A 184 15.94 -16.99 13.85
CA GLY A 184 15.72 -15.61 13.48
C GLY A 184 15.22 -14.88 14.71
N THR A 185 16.12 -14.17 15.38
CA THR A 185 15.76 -13.15 16.34
C THR A 185 14.78 -12.26 15.61
N ILE A 186 13.56 -12.16 16.14
CA ILE A 186 12.60 -11.16 15.70
C ILE A 186 13.40 -9.86 15.66
N GLY A 187 13.66 -9.34 14.46
CA GLY A 187 14.38 -8.08 14.31
C GLY A 187 13.69 -7.10 15.23
N GLY A 188 14.41 -6.69 16.27
CA GLY A 188 13.88 -5.88 17.36
C GLY A 188 13.08 -4.74 16.78
N SER A 189 12.00 -4.41 17.47
CA SER A 189 11.11 -3.29 17.18
C SER A 189 11.95 -2.13 16.62
N GLY A 190 11.95 -1.95 15.29
CA GLY A 190 12.63 -0.84 14.61
C GLY A 190 11.85 0.47 14.83
N VAL A 191 11.32 0.60 16.04
CA VAL A 191 10.62 1.74 16.59
C VAL A 191 11.62 2.41 17.49
N VAL A 192 12.03 3.60 17.10
CA VAL A 192 12.86 4.45 17.94
C VAL A 192 11.93 5.49 18.55
N ARG A 193 11.74 5.41 19.87
CA ARG A 193 11.05 6.44 20.64
C ARG A 193 12.10 7.38 21.22
N GLU A 194 12.29 8.52 20.56
CA GLU A 194 13.16 9.59 21.07
C GLU A 194 12.30 10.69 21.69
N GLN A 195 12.43 10.85 23.02
CA GLN A 195 11.92 11.91 23.89
C GLN A 195 10.42 12.25 23.86
N ASP A 196 9.67 11.92 22.81
CA ASP A 196 8.19 11.90 22.63
C ASP A 196 7.79 11.71 21.14
N ASN A 197 8.76 11.64 20.22
CA ASN A 197 8.52 11.33 18.81
C ASN A 197 8.58 9.81 18.58
N TYR A 198 7.49 9.25 18.07
CA TYR A 198 7.41 7.88 17.60
C TYR A 198 7.85 7.82 16.14
N SER A 199 9.05 7.30 15.90
CA SER A 199 9.59 7.10 14.55
C SER A 199 9.72 5.62 14.23
N VAL A 200 9.39 5.27 13.00
CA VAL A 200 9.37 3.91 12.51
C VAL A 200 10.36 3.73 11.36
N GLN A 201 11.18 2.68 11.43
CA GLN A 201 11.93 2.18 10.28
C GLN A 201 11.05 1.20 9.49
N LEU A 202 10.94 1.43 8.18
CA LEU A 202 10.30 0.52 7.24
C LEU A 202 11.36 -0.17 6.40
N SER A 203 11.48 -1.49 6.56
CA SER A 203 12.39 -2.30 5.74
C SER A 203 11.68 -2.92 4.54
N ASP A 204 12.43 -3.37 3.56
CA ASP A 204 11.97 -4.06 2.34
C ASP A 204 10.75 -4.96 2.53
N GLY A 205 9.70 -4.66 1.77
CA GLY A 205 8.45 -5.42 1.71
C GLY A 205 7.66 -5.49 3.02
N ARG A 206 8.05 -4.77 4.09
CA ARG A 206 7.28 -4.77 5.34
C ARG A 206 6.08 -3.85 5.25
N ILE A 207 4.99 -4.33 5.85
CA ILE A 207 3.81 -3.54 6.19
C ILE A 207 3.72 -3.48 7.70
N ARG A 208 3.62 -2.28 8.26
CA ARG A 208 3.49 -2.06 9.71
C ARG A 208 2.19 -1.35 9.99
N THR A 209 1.50 -1.80 11.04
CA THR A 209 0.14 -1.37 11.40
C THR A 209 0.16 -0.73 12.77
N PHE A 210 -0.40 0.46 12.91
CA PHE A 210 -0.37 1.24 14.15
C PHE A 210 -1.76 1.74 14.52
N TYR A 211 -2.08 1.68 15.81
CA TYR A 211 -3.10 2.52 16.41
C TYR A 211 -2.47 3.79 16.95
N ALA A 212 -3.18 4.90 16.81
CA ALA A 212 -2.79 6.16 17.43
C ALA A 212 -4.01 6.97 17.84
N SER A 213 -3.84 7.81 18.86
CA SER A 213 -4.83 8.79 19.29
C SER A 213 -4.59 10.14 18.61
N LEU A 214 -5.66 10.77 18.14
CA LEU A 214 -5.62 12.10 17.51
C LEU A 214 -5.64 13.18 18.59
N SER A 215 -4.55 13.94 18.67
CA SER A 215 -4.45 15.14 19.49
C SER A 215 -4.47 16.39 18.59
N PRO A 216 -5.33 17.40 18.86
CA PRO A 216 -5.26 18.66 18.15
C PRO A 216 -3.89 19.28 18.34
N LYS A 217 -3.26 19.75 17.25
CA LYS A 217 -1.98 20.43 17.37
C LYS A 217 -2.19 21.75 18.12
N THR A 218 -1.71 21.84 19.36
CA THR A 218 -1.61 23.13 20.07
C THR A 218 -0.71 24.06 19.27
N ARG A 219 -1.21 25.28 19.07
CA ARG A 219 -0.65 26.26 18.12
C ARG A 219 0.73 26.75 18.54
#